data_AF-A0A699RDV9-F1
#
_entry.id   AF-A0A699RDV9-F1
#
_cell.length_a   1.000
_cell.length_b   1.000
_cell.length_c   1.000
_cell.angle_alpha   90.00
_cell.angle_beta   90.00
_cell.angle_gamma   90.00
#
_symmetry.space_group_name_H-M   'P 1'
#
loop_
_entity.id
_entity.type
_entity.pdbx_description
1 polymer ?
#
loop_
_entity_poly.entity_id
_entity_poly.type
_entity_poly.pdbx_seq_one_letter_code
_entity_poly.pdbx_strand_id
1 'polypeptide(L)'
;ICKIVSPVSASVTAGMVLMREKVGFKFTTRVQPLRLAEWNTDDKVTFFMSGRYYSAGCLPATYVEKEFWHEIACGKTESVEYACDVDGSAFSSSSTDQLASSKWNLK
;
A
#
# COMPACT_ATOMS: atom_id res chain seq x y z
N ILE A 1 2.31 -20.27 -3.06
CA ILE A 1 2.35 -18.91 -3.66
C ILE A 1 3.50 -18.86 -4.66
N CYS A 2 3.35 -18.20 -5.81
CA CYS A 2 4.43 -18.00 -6.79
C CYS A 2 4.55 -16.51 -7.17
N LYS A 3 5.71 -16.09 -7.69
CA LYS A 3 5.95 -14.73 -8.20
C LYS A 3 6.26 -14.79 -9.69
N ILE A 4 5.51 -14.06 -10.50
CA ILE A 4 5.72 -13.94 -11.95
C ILE A 4 6.24 -12.53 -12.24
N VAL A 5 7.36 -12.44 -12.95
CA VAL A 5 7.91 -11.15 -13.39
C VAL A 5 7.32 -10.83 -14.75
N SER A 6 6.61 -9.71 -14.87
CA SER A 6 6.05 -9.27 -16.15
C SER A 6 7.17 -9.05 -17.16
N PRO A 7 7.08 -9.61 -18.38
CA PRO A 7 8.06 -9.35 -19.44
C PRO A 7 7.87 -7.97 -20.10
N VAL A 8 6.74 -7.31 -19.84
CA VAL A 8 6.40 -5.98 -20.38
C VAL A 8 6.27 -4.96 -19.26
N SER A 9 6.68 -3.73 -19.54
CA SER A 9 6.59 -2.61 -18.61
C SER A 9 5.48 -1.65 -19.01
N ALA A 10 4.87 -0.98 -18.04
CA ALA A 10 3.97 0.13 -18.31
C ALA A 10 4.76 1.32 -18.86
N SER A 11 4.20 2.01 -19.86
CA SER A 11 4.75 3.27 -20.36
C SER A 11 4.24 4.47 -19.56
N VAL A 12 3.05 4.34 -18.95
CA VAL A 12 2.48 5.34 -18.04
C VAL A 12 2.57 4.81 -16.60
N THR A 13 3.20 5.59 -15.72
CA THR A 13 3.33 5.20 -14.30
C THR A 13 1.97 5.21 -13.60
N ALA A 14 1.80 4.33 -12.61
CA ALA A 14 0.59 4.26 -11.79
C ALA A 14 0.17 5.62 -11.21
N GLY A 15 1.15 6.39 -10.70
CA GLY A 15 0.90 7.74 -10.18
C GLY A 15 0.33 8.70 -11.23
N MET A 16 0.85 8.68 -12.46
CA MET A 16 0.31 9.49 -13.56
C MET A 16 -1.11 9.06 -13.95
N VAL A 17 -1.40 7.76 -14.00
CA VAL A 17 -2.74 7.24 -14.28
C VAL A 17 -3.73 7.76 -13.24
N LEU A 18 -3.40 7.61 -11.95
CA LEU A 18 -4.27 8.05 -10.85
C LEU A 18 -4.44 9.57 -10.79
N MET A 19 -3.44 10.35 -11.17
CA MET A 19 -3.54 11.82 -11.16
C MET A 19 -4.20 12.42 -12.40
N ARG A 20 -3.99 11.85 -13.59
CA ARG A 20 -4.39 12.45 -14.87
C ARG A 20 -5.59 11.77 -15.52
N GLU A 21 -5.70 10.45 -15.41
CA GLU A 21 -6.79 9.68 -16.04
C GLU A 21 -7.97 9.48 -15.09
N LYS A 22 -7.73 9.57 -13.77
CA LYS A 22 -8.76 9.48 -12.72
C LYS A 22 -8.96 10.83 -12.05
N VAL A 23 -9.78 11.68 -12.67
CA VAL A 23 -10.08 13.03 -12.16
C VAL A 23 -10.62 12.94 -10.74
N GLY A 24 -9.95 13.62 -9.81
CA GLY A 24 -10.38 13.68 -8.41
C GLY A 24 -10.21 12.38 -7.64
N PHE A 25 -9.30 11.48 -8.05
CA PHE A 25 -8.99 10.26 -7.32
C PHE A 25 -8.66 10.56 -5.85
N LYS A 26 -9.46 9.99 -4.96
CA LYS A 26 -9.33 10.07 -3.50
C LYS A 26 -9.71 8.71 -2.94
N PHE A 27 -9.08 8.35 -1.83
CA PHE A 27 -9.39 7.15 -1.09
C PHE A 27 -9.36 7.46 0.40
N THR A 28 -10.02 6.62 1.17
CA THR A 28 -9.95 6.64 2.63
C THR A 28 -9.06 5.51 3.11
N THR A 29 -8.31 5.76 4.19
CA THR A 29 -7.54 4.73 4.86
C THR A 29 -8.39 4.03 5.91
N ARG A 30 -8.08 2.76 6.16
CA ARG A 30 -8.53 2.00 7.32
C ARG A 30 -7.37 1.94 8.31
N VAL A 31 -7.70 1.99 9.59
CA VAL A 31 -6.73 1.81 10.68
C VAL A 31 -6.72 0.34 11.08
N GLN A 32 -5.55 -0.30 11.00
CA GLN A 32 -5.35 -1.68 11.43
C GLN A 32 -4.49 -1.72 12.71
N PRO A 33 -4.99 -2.29 13.81
CA PRO A 33 -4.16 -2.51 14.99
C PRO A 33 -3.11 -3.60 14.70
N LEU A 34 -1.87 -3.40 15.16
CA LEU A 34 -0.79 -4.36 14.95
C LEU A 34 -0.92 -5.61 15.84
N ARG A 35 -1.56 -5.48 17.01
CA ARG A 35 -1.81 -6.57 17.97
C ARG A 35 -3.31 -6.78 18.15
N LEU A 36 -3.94 -7.41 17.16
CA LEU A 36 -5.39 -7.61 17.11
C LEU A 36 -5.94 -8.39 18.31
N ALA A 37 -5.15 -9.30 18.90
CA ALA A 37 -5.57 -10.11 20.06
C ALA A 37 -5.67 -9.30 21.36
N GLU A 38 -5.06 -8.12 21.43
CA GLU A 38 -5.10 -7.24 22.60
C GLU A 38 -6.26 -6.22 22.52
N TRP A 39 -6.92 -6.13 21.36
CA TRP A 39 -8.00 -5.19 21.12
C TRP A 39 -9.39 -5.76 21.47
N ASN A 40 -10.17 -5.01 22.23
CA ASN A 40 -11.57 -5.28 22.56
C ASN A 40 -12.52 -4.34 21.77
N THR A 41 -13.82 -4.64 21.75
CA THR A 41 -14.86 -3.85 21.07
C THR A 41 -15.01 -2.42 21.60
N ASP A 42 -14.46 -2.12 22.78
CA ASP A 42 -14.52 -0.79 23.41
C ASP A 42 -13.29 0.08 23.12
N ASP A 43 -12.26 -0.46 22.46
CA ASP A 43 -11.02 0.28 22.22
C ASP A 43 -11.21 1.38 21.16
N LYS A 44 -10.97 2.62 21.58
CA LYS A 44 -10.96 3.79 20.70
C LYS A 44 -9.57 3.95 20.11
N VAL A 45 -9.49 4.05 18.78
CA VAL A 45 -8.27 4.44 18.07
C VAL A 45 -7.86 5.85 18.53
N THR A 46 -6.86 5.96 19.39
CA THR A 46 -6.24 7.24 19.74
C THR A 46 -5.01 7.47 18.87
N PHE A 47 -5.10 8.37 17.91
CA PHE A 47 -3.95 8.70 17.05
C PHE A 47 -2.89 9.46 17.84
N PHE A 48 -1.82 8.77 18.25
CA PHE A 48 -0.59 9.46 18.64
C PHE A 48 0.19 9.81 17.37
N MET A 49 -0.15 10.95 16.75
CA MET A 49 0.63 11.50 15.63
C MET A 49 1.96 12.06 16.14
N SER A 50 2.91 11.19 16.51
CA SER A 50 4.31 11.61 16.60
C SER A 50 4.80 11.79 15.17
N GLY A 51 4.90 13.04 14.71
CA GLY A 51 5.48 13.39 13.42
C GLY A 51 6.93 12.94 13.36
N ARG A 52 7.18 11.71 12.92
CA ARG A 52 8.52 11.19 12.68
C ARG A 52 8.87 11.45 11.21
N TYR A 53 9.92 12.24 11.01
CA TYR A 53 10.56 12.40 9.71
C TYR A 53 11.29 11.10 9.37
N TYR A 54 10.68 10.26 8.54
CA TYR A 54 11.38 9.13 7.93
C TYR A 54 11.90 9.57 6.56
N SER A 55 13.23 9.69 6.42
CA SER A 55 13.85 9.59 5.10
C SER A 55 13.68 8.15 4.63
N ALA A 56 12.72 7.91 3.73
CA ALA A 56 12.45 6.60 3.17
C ALA A 56 13.57 6.18 2.21
N GLY A 57 14.73 5.79 2.75
CA GLY A 57 15.68 4.96 2.02
C GLY A 57 15.10 3.55 1.88
N CYS A 58 15.31 2.90 0.74
CA CYS A 58 14.95 1.50 0.55
C CYS A 58 15.80 0.61 1.47
N LEU A 59 15.37 0.40 2.71
CA LEU A 59 16.00 -0.55 3.64
C LEU A 59 15.91 -1.97 3.06
N PRO A 60 16.90 -2.85 3.34
CA PRO A 60 16.86 -4.23 2.88
C PRO A 60 15.59 -4.96 3.34
N ALA A 61 15.02 -5.81 2.48
CA ALA A 61 13.79 -6.55 2.80
C ALA A 61 13.93 -7.41 4.08
N THR A 62 15.09 -8.05 4.28
CA THR A 62 15.40 -8.84 5.48
C THR A 62 15.42 -8.01 6.75
N TYR A 63 15.85 -6.75 6.67
CA TYR A 63 15.83 -5.82 7.78
C TYR A 63 14.38 -5.44 8.13
N VAL A 64 13.59 -5.03 7.14
CA VAL A 64 12.20 -4.61 7.34
C VAL A 64 11.34 -5.78 7.86
N GLU A 65 11.55 -6.99 7.37
CA GLU A 65 10.88 -8.20 7.88
C GLU A 65 11.19 -8.45 9.35
N LYS A 66 12.47 -8.36 9.74
CA LYS A 66 12.89 -8.51 11.14
C LYS A 66 12.25 -7.46 12.04
N GLU A 67 12.29 -6.19 11.64
CA GLU A 67 11.71 -5.09 12.42
C GLU A 67 10.19 -5.20 12.51
N PHE A 68 9.52 -5.66 11.44
CA PHE A 68 8.08 -5.94 11.48
C PHE A 68 7.76 -7.00 12.56
N TRP A 69 8.45 -8.14 12.57
CA TRP A 69 8.19 -9.19 13.55
C TRP A 69 8.54 -8.76 14.97
N HIS A 70 9.61 -7.97 15.14
CA HIS A 70 9.94 -7.37 16.43
C HIS A 70 8.83 -6.44 16.93
N GLU A 71 8.31 -5.60 16.04
CA GLU A 71 7.22 -4.65 16.34
C GLU A 71 5.93 -5.39 16.71
N ILE A 72 5.58 -6.47 16.00
CA ILE A 72 4.40 -7.29 16.33
C ILE A 72 4.55 -7.93 17.72
N ALA A 73 5.74 -8.48 18.04
CA ALA A 73 5.96 -9.25 19.26
C ALA A 73 5.99 -8.39 20.53
N CYS A 74 6.64 -7.22 20.50
CA CYS A 74 6.82 -6.38 21.70
C CYS A 74 6.98 -4.89 21.41
N GLY A 75 6.56 -4.45 20.22
CA GLY A 75 6.63 -3.06 19.80
C GLY A 75 5.66 -2.14 20.54
N LYS A 76 5.75 -0.85 20.24
CA LYS A 76 4.94 0.21 20.87
C LYS A 76 3.94 0.86 19.91
N THR A 77 4.06 0.57 18.62
CA THR A 77 3.18 1.09 17.57
C THR A 77 1.84 0.39 17.70
N GLU A 78 0.79 1.17 17.84
CA GLU A 78 -0.56 0.63 18.10
C GLU A 78 -1.22 0.16 16.81
N SER A 79 -1.10 0.96 15.74
CA SER A 79 -1.79 0.73 14.48
C SER A 79 -1.03 1.25 13.26
N VAL A 80 -1.47 0.81 12.09
CA VAL A 80 -1.02 1.28 10.78
C VAL A 80 -2.23 1.69 9.95
N GLU A 81 -2.07 2.70 9.09
CA GLU A 81 -3.06 3.08 8.11
C GLU A 81 -2.78 2.41 6.76
N TYR A 82 -3.81 1.86 6.14
CA TYR A 82 -3.73 1.28 4.81
C TYR A 82 -5.06 1.43 4.08
N ALA A 83 -5.04 1.50 2.75
CA ALA A 83 -6.24 1.58 1.94
C ALA A 83 -6.47 0.24 1.24
N CYS A 84 -7.52 -0.48 1.64
CA CYS A 84 -7.97 -1.70 0.97
C CYS A 84 -9.36 -1.50 0.39
N ASP A 85 -9.72 -2.35 -0.58
CA ASP A 85 -11.00 -2.29 -1.29
C ASP A 85 -11.24 -0.91 -1.95
N VAL A 86 -10.17 -0.27 -2.43
CA VAL A 86 -10.25 1.02 -3.12
C VAL A 86 -10.71 0.78 -4.56
N ASP A 87 -11.87 1.32 -4.90
CA ASP A 87 -12.37 1.29 -6.27
C ASP A 87 -11.47 2.12 -7.20
N GLY A 88 -11.10 1.52 -8.32
CA GLY A 88 -10.26 2.15 -9.33
C GLY A 88 -9.20 1.21 -9.88
N SER A 89 -8.39 1.74 -10.79
CA SER A 89 -7.30 0.98 -11.38
C SER A 89 -6.19 1.92 -11.83
N ALA A 90 -4.96 1.47 -11.65
CA ALA A 90 -3.75 2.17 -12.07
C ALA A 90 -3.19 1.69 -13.41
N PHE A 91 -3.86 0.76 -14.10
CA PHE A 91 -3.53 0.47 -15.51
C PHE A 91 -3.99 1.63 -16.39
N SER A 92 -3.12 2.10 -17.28
CA SER A 92 -3.44 3.18 -18.22
C SER A 92 -4.60 2.83 -19.15
N SER A 93 -5.27 3.85 -19.66
CA SER A 93 -6.22 3.78 -20.78
C SER A 93 -5.55 3.96 -22.14
N SER A 94 -4.25 4.30 -22.18
CA SER A 94 -3.50 4.44 -23.43
C SER A 94 -3.41 3.12 -24.18
N SER A 95 -3.74 3.13 -25.47
CA SER A 95 -3.58 1.98 -26.37
C SER A 95 -2.12 1.63 -26.64
N THR A 96 -1.18 2.53 -26.33
CA THR A 96 0.26 2.33 -26.52
C THR A 96 0.97 1.80 -25.28
N ASP A 97 0.27 1.72 -24.13
CA ASP A 97 0.83 1.11 -22.92
C ASP A 97 0.79 -0.42 -23.05
N GLN A 98 1.95 -1.05 -23.17
CA GLN A 98 2.04 -2.48 -23.43
C GLN A 98 1.51 -3.32 -22.27
N LEU A 99 1.74 -2.89 -21.03
CA LEU A 99 1.22 -3.61 -19.87
C LEU A 99 -0.30 -3.50 -19.79
N ALA A 100 -0.84 -2.29 -19.98
CA ALA A 100 -2.27 -2.03 -19.92
C ALA A 100 -3.06 -2.61 -21.10
N SER A 101 -2.46 -2.69 -22.29
CA SER A 101 -3.09 -3.30 -23.48
C SER A 101 -2.96 -4.83 -23.52
N SER A 102 -2.14 -5.43 -22.65
CA SER A 102 -1.95 -6.88 -22.58
C SER A 102 -3.10 -7.62 -21.90
N LYS A 103 -3.11 -8.95 -22.02
CA LYS A 103 -4.00 -9.85 -21.24
C LYS A 103 -3.64 -9.95 -19.76
N TRP A 104 -2.56 -9.28 -19.32
CA TRP A 104 -2.16 -9.19 -17.91
C TRP A 104 -2.76 -7.98 -17.20
N ASN A 105 -3.53 -7.13 -17.91
CA ASN A 105 -4.35 -6.11 -17.29
C ASN A 105 -5.46 -6.78 -16.46
N LEU A 106 -5.53 -6.44 -15.17
CA LEU A 106 -6.43 -7.07 -14.20
C LEU A 106 -7.82 -6.39 -14.11
N LYS A 107 -8.13 -5.51 -15.06
CA LYS A 107 -9.46 -4.91 -15.21
C LYS A 107 -10.46 -5.90 -15.82
#